data_AF-A0A961WB92-F1
#
_entry.id   AF-A0A961WB92-F1
#
_cell.length_a   1.000
_cell.length_b   1.000
_cell.length_c   1.000
_cell.angle_alpha   90.00
_cell.angle_beta   90.00
_cell.angle_gamma   90.00
#
_symmetry.space_group_name_H-M   'P 1'
#
loop_
_entity.id
_entity.type
_entity.pdbx_description
1 polymer ?
#
loop_
_entity_poly.entity_id
_entity_poly.type
_entity_poly.pdbx_seq_one_letter_code
_entity_poly.pdbx_strand_id
1 'polypeptide(L)'
;REREILAVNEPGLFSLILTSRKEAAKRFKRWVTHEVLPALRKTGIYRMRAEDDDLPSAADRKVFGLPVAKVNAAANMISLVNRIFGPEAARKLFESEPGLPKLGEFSVGALAGTEMDDPDGCLAHLLRCACGNGQSVASVLRLALQDGAAAVNLPQLGLLADPVGHKGRVAIASSHPFLEAAFAPTQWAGLWRIALMQLPDAKSGTAKIGGKTLPVTLVPKRVILDRL
;
A
#
# COMPACT_ATOMS: atom_id res chain seq x y z
N ARG A 1 -27.15 -38.70 -15.81
CA ARG A 1 -26.07 -38.58 -16.82
C ARG A 1 -24.87 -37.95 -16.14
N GLU A 2 -23.97 -38.79 -15.66
CA GLU A 2 -22.68 -38.38 -15.12
C GLU A 2 -21.80 -37.95 -16.30
N ARG A 3 -21.29 -36.72 -16.29
CA ARG A 3 -20.39 -36.26 -17.35
C ARG A 3 -18.97 -36.66 -16.94
N GLU A 4 -18.38 -37.62 -17.64
CA GLU A 4 -16.95 -37.89 -17.53
C GLU A 4 -16.17 -36.63 -17.92
N ILE A 5 -15.31 -36.16 -17.01
CA ILE A 5 -14.42 -35.04 -17.27
C ILE A 5 -13.28 -35.58 -18.13
N LEU A 6 -13.26 -35.22 -19.41
CA LEU A 6 -12.13 -35.48 -20.31
C LEU A 6 -10.98 -34.51 -19.97
N ALA A 7 -10.21 -34.84 -18.95
CA ALA A 7 -9.00 -34.10 -18.59
C ALA A 7 -7.79 -34.68 -19.34
N VAL A 8 -6.96 -33.80 -19.91
CA VAL A 8 -5.67 -34.15 -20.54
C VAL A 8 -4.54 -33.53 -19.74
N ASN A 9 -3.50 -34.32 -19.50
CA ASN A 9 -2.26 -33.81 -18.89
C ASN A 9 -1.43 -33.02 -19.91
N GLU A 10 -0.40 -32.32 -19.43
CA GLU A 10 0.43 -31.45 -20.26
C GLU A 10 1.13 -32.17 -21.44
N PRO A 11 1.73 -33.36 -21.28
CA PRO A 11 2.26 -34.13 -22.42
C PRO A 11 1.19 -34.51 -23.44
N GLY A 12 -0.01 -34.87 -22.97
CA GLY A 12 -1.16 -35.18 -23.82
C GLY A 12 -1.67 -33.95 -24.57
N LEU A 13 -1.68 -32.79 -23.92
CA LEU A 13 -2.02 -31.51 -24.54
C LEU A 13 -1.06 -31.17 -25.68
N PHE A 14 0.25 -31.30 -25.47
CA PHE A 14 1.24 -31.06 -26.53
C PHE A 14 1.07 -32.05 -27.68
N SER A 15 0.85 -33.33 -27.38
CA SER A 15 0.59 -34.35 -28.40
C SER A 15 -0.62 -34.00 -29.28
N LEU A 16 -1.70 -33.49 -28.67
CA LEU A 16 -2.89 -33.02 -29.38
C LEU A 16 -2.61 -31.76 -30.22
N ILE A 17 -1.85 -30.80 -29.70
CA ILE A 17 -1.49 -29.58 -30.43
C ILE A 17 -0.61 -29.91 -31.65
N LEU A 18 0.36 -30.82 -31.48
CA LEU A 18 1.28 -31.21 -32.55
C LEU A 18 0.57 -31.93 -33.70
N THR A 19 -0.44 -32.75 -33.39
CA THR A 19 -1.26 -33.47 -34.40
C THR A 19 -2.41 -32.63 -34.96
N SER A 20 -2.80 -31.54 -34.28
CA SER A 20 -3.92 -30.69 -34.70
C SER A 20 -3.65 -29.96 -36.02
N ARG A 21 -4.72 -29.87 -36.84
CA ARG A 21 -4.77 -29.14 -38.11
C ARG A 21 -5.28 -27.70 -37.98
N LYS A 22 -5.72 -27.27 -36.79
CA LYS A 22 -6.22 -25.90 -36.56
C LYS A 22 -5.11 -24.86 -36.76
N GLU A 23 -5.45 -23.71 -37.34
CA GLU A 23 -4.48 -22.63 -37.60
C GLU A 23 -3.77 -22.13 -36.34
N ALA A 24 -4.47 -22.07 -35.20
CA ALA A 24 -3.85 -21.73 -33.91
C ALA A 24 -2.75 -22.73 -33.51
N ALA A 25 -2.97 -24.03 -33.71
CA ALA A 25 -1.99 -25.07 -33.43
C ALA A 25 -0.79 -25.02 -34.39
N LYS A 26 -1.02 -24.64 -35.65
CA LYS A 26 0.08 -24.42 -36.62
C LYS A 26 0.97 -23.24 -36.21
N ARG A 27 0.38 -22.12 -35.77
CA ARG A 27 1.14 -20.97 -35.26
C ARG A 27 1.97 -21.34 -34.04
N PHE A 28 1.37 -22.05 -33.08
CA PHE A 28 2.06 -22.53 -31.90
C PHE A 28 3.22 -23.47 -32.26
N LYS A 29 2.99 -24.46 -33.13
CA LYS A 29 4.04 -25.35 -33.65
C LYS A 29 5.21 -24.57 -34.25
N ARG A 30 4.91 -23.59 -35.10
CA ARG A 30 5.92 -22.76 -35.76
C ARG A 30 6.72 -21.94 -34.75
N TRP A 31 6.04 -21.34 -33.78
CA TRP A 31 6.67 -20.57 -32.70
C TRP A 31 7.61 -21.44 -31.86
N VAL A 32 7.15 -22.61 -31.39
CA VAL A 32 7.99 -23.52 -30.61
C VAL A 32 9.21 -24.01 -31.42
N THR A 33 9.01 -24.37 -32.68
CA THR A 33 10.07 -24.99 -33.50
C THR A 33 11.08 -23.99 -34.06
N HIS A 34 10.65 -22.77 -34.39
CA HIS A 34 11.54 -21.77 -35.00
C HIS A 34 12.10 -20.76 -34.00
N GLU A 35 11.46 -20.57 -32.84
CA GLU A 35 11.86 -19.55 -31.88
C GLU A 35 12.34 -20.18 -30.56
N VAL A 36 11.48 -20.95 -29.91
CA VAL A 36 11.72 -21.46 -28.55
C VAL A 36 12.83 -22.52 -28.52
N LEU A 37 12.67 -23.60 -29.28
CA LEU A 37 13.65 -24.70 -29.27
C LEU A 37 15.04 -24.29 -29.78
N PRO A 38 15.16 -23.48 -30.85
CA PRO A 38 16.47 -22.98 -31.26
C PRO A 38 17.13 -22.08 -30.20
N ALA A 39 16.37 -21.22 -29.52
CA ALA A 39 16.89 -20.38 -28.44
C ALA A 39 17.36 -21.21 -27.24
N LEU A 40 16.55 -22.17 -26.80
CA LEU A 40 16.91 -23.10 -25.72
C LEU A 40 18.15 -23.92 -26.08
N ARG A 41 18.25 -24.44 -27.32
CA ARG A 41 19.44 -25.20 -27.74
C ARG A 41 20.71 -24.35 -27.74
N LYS A 42 20.62 -23.09 -28.17
CA LYS A 42 21.79 -22.21 -28.28
C LYS A 42 22.24 -21.62 -26.95
N THR A 43 21.29 -21.24 -26.10
CA THR A 43 21.56 -20.41 -24.91
C THR A 43 21.15 -21.06 -23.60
N GLY A 44 20.44 -22.20 -23.63
CA GLY A 44 19.91 -22.86 -22.44
C GLY A 44 18.67 -22.20 -21.84
N ILE A 45 18.26 -21.04 -22.36
CA ILE A 45 17.13 -20.25 -21.86
C ILE A 45 16.31 -19.69 -23.02
N TYR A 46 15.00 -19.52 -22.82
CA TYR A 46 14.15 -18.77 -23.73
C TYR A 46 13.48 -17.65 -22.94
N ARG A 47 13.77 -16.41 -23.31
CA ARG A 47 13.15 -15.21 -22.73
C ARG A 47 12.18 -14.67 -23.76
N MET A 48 10.90 -14.55 -23.39
CA MET A 48 9.98 -13.78 -24.21
C MET A 48 10.43 -12.32 -24.18
N ARG A 49 10.66 -11.74 -25.36
CA ARG A 49 11.00 -10.33 -25.51
C ARG A 49 9.76 -9.55 -25.09
N ALA A 50 9.72 -9.08 -23.85
CA ALA A 50 8.91 -7.91 -23.54
C ALA A 50 9.41 -6.79 -24.46
N GLU A 51 8.50 -5.96 -24.96
CA GLU A 51 8.82 -4.79 -25.78
C GLU A 51 9.82 -3.90 -25.01
N ASP A 52 11.12 -4.08 -25.24
CA ASP A 52 12.20 -3.51 -24.43
C ASP A 52 13.47 -3.33 -25.31
N ASP A 53 13.30 -3.14 -26.62
CA ASP A 53 14.41 -2.98 -27.59
C ASP A 53 14.92 -1.54 -27.77
N ASP A 54 14.35 -0.57 -27.05
CA ASP A 54 14.80 0.83 -27.03
C ASP A 54 15.45 1.25 -25.70
N LEU A 55 15.80 0.30 -24.82
CA LEU A 55 16.39 0.66 -23.52
C LEU A 55 17.84 0.16 -23.34
N PRO A 56 18.73 1.03 -22.82
CA PRO A 56 20.15 0.72 -22.65
C PRO A 56 20.36 -0.46 -21.70
N SER A 57 21.40 -1.25 -22.01
CA SER A 57 21.90 -2.45 -21.31
C SER A 57 21.56 -2.50 -19.80
N ALA A 58 20.94 -3.61 -19.38
CA ALA A 58 20.48 -3.88 -18.02
C ALA A 58 21.56 -3.84 -16.92
N ALA A 59 22.84 -3.72 -17.25
CA ALA A 59 23.93 -3.64 -16.28
C ALA A 59 23.97 -2.29 -15.52
N ASP A 60 23.52 -1.20 -16.16
CA ASP A 60 23.61 0.15 -15.60
C ASP A 60 22.25 0.79 -15.27
N ARG A 61 21.15 0.06 -15.46
CA ARG A 61 19.82 0.54 -15.05
C ARG A 61 19.83 0.72 -13.52
N LYS A 62 19.69 1.97 -13.10
CA LYS A 62 19.43 2.34 -11.71
C LYS A 62 17.95 2.67 -11.54
N VAL A 63 17.33 2.09 -10.53
CA VAL A 63 15.96 2.39 -10.11
C VAL A 63 16.07 3.01 -8.72
N PHE A 64 15.48 4.19 -8.52
CA PHE A 64 15.68 5.00 -7.30
C PHE A 64 17.16 5.32 -7.01
N GLY A 65 18.00 5.44 -8.04
CA GLY A 65 19.45 5.65 -7.87
C GLY A 65 20.23 4.40 -7.43
N LEU A 66 19.56 3.25 -7.27
CA LEU A 66 20.17 1.97 -6.90
C LEU A 66 20.25 1.00 -8.09
N PRO A 67 21.25 0.10 -8.15
CA PRO A 67 21.27 -0.98 -9.13
C PRO A 67 20.00 -1.83 -9.08
N VAL A 68 19.42 -2.16 -10.24
CA VAL A 68 18.21 -3.00 -10.33
C VAL A 68 18.35 -4.32 -9.58
N ALA A 69 19.54 -4.92 -9.60
CA ALA A 69 19.80 -6.17 -8.85
C ALA A 69 19.55 -6.01 -7.34
N LYS A 70 19.93 -4.87 -6.76
CA LYS A 70 19.71 -4.57 -5.34
C LYS A 70 18.22 -4.33 -5.06
N VAL A 71 17.54 -3.60 -5.94
CA VAL A 71 16.10 -3.34 -5.82
C VAL A 71 15.29 -4.65 -5.90
N ASN A 72 15.64 -5.53 -6.82
CA ASN A 72 14.99 -6.83 -6.98
C ASN A 72 15.24 -7.75 -5.77
N ALA A 73 16.47 -7.77 -5.25
CA ALA A 73 16.81 -8.56 -4.05
C ALA A 73 15.98 -8.09 -2.84
N ALA A 74 15.88 -6.78 -2.63
CA ALA A 74 15.08 -6.22 -1.58
C ALA A 74 13.58 -6.52 -1.78
N ALA A 75 13.05 -6.35 -3.00
CA ALA A 75 11.65 -6.65 -3.33
C ALA A 75 11.29 -8.12 -3.04
N ASN A 76 12.19 -9.05 -3.35
CA ASN A 76 12.01 -10.47 -3.05
C ASN A 76 11.98 -10.74 -1.54
N MET A 77 12.92 -10.15 -0.79
CA MET A 77 12.96 -10.28 0.67
C MET A 77 11.70 -9.70 1.33
N ILE A 78 11.27 -8.51 0.91
CA ILE A 78 10.06 -7.85 1.39
C ILE A 78 8.81 -8.69 1.06
N SER A 79 8.74 -9.27 -0.13
CA SER A 79 7.65 -10.16 -0.54
C SER A 79 7.59 -11.45 0.28
N LEU A 80 8.75 -12.03 0.60
CA LEU A 80 8.85 -13.20 1.48
C LEU A 80 8.37 -12.88 2.89
N VAL A 81 8.84 -11.76 3.45
CA VAL A 81 8.43 -11.32 4.78
C VAL A 81 6.94 -10.99 4.81
N ASN A 82 6.39 -10.38 3.75
CA ASN A 82 4.95 -10.14 3.64
C ASN A 82 4.15 -11.45 3.70
N ARG A 83 4.64 -12.48 3.00
CA ARG A 83 3.95 -13.76 2.93
C ARG A 83 4.05 -14.57 4.22
N ILE A 84 5.15 -14.45 4.95
CA ILE A 84 5.41 -15.26 6.16
C ILE A 84 4.92 -14.54 7.43
N PHE A 85 5.16 -13.24 7.53
CA PHE A 85 4.96 -12.44 8.74
C PHE A 85 3.92 -11.33 8.56
N GLY A 86 3.35 -11.21 7.36
CA GLY A 86 2.31 -10.23 7.05
C GLY A 86 2.83 -8.87 6.60
N PRO A 87 1.90 -7.98 6.22
CA PRO A 87 2.22 -6.69 5.60
C PRO A 87 2.98 -5.72 6.51
N GLU A 88 2.80 -5.83 7.83
CA GLU A 88 3.47 -4.98 8.81
C GLU A 88 4.98 -5.27 8.88
N ALA A 89 5.35 -6.55 8.93
CA ALA A 89 6.74 -6.97 8.97
C ALA A 89 7.47 -6.63 7.65
N ALA A 90 6.78 -6.76 6.52
CA ALA A 90 7.31 -6.42 5.21
C ALA A 90 7.61 -4.92 5.09
N ARG A 91 6.70 -4.09 5.61
CA ARG A 91 6.87 -2.63 5.65
C ARG A 91 8.04 -2.22 6.53
N LYS A 92 8.18 -2.83 7.71
CA LYS A 92 9.32 -2.57 8.61
C LYS A 92 10.65 -2.89 7.93
N LEU A 93 10.71 -4.02 7.22
CA LEU A 93 11.90 -4.39 6.46
C LEU A 93 12.20 -3.36 5.36
N PHE A 94 11.18 -2.95 4.60
CA PHE A 94 11.32 -1.96 3.53
C PHE A 94 11.89 -0.62 4.03
N GLU A 95 11.38 -0.10 5.14
CA GLU A 95 11.83 1.17 5.71
C GLU A 95 13.24 1.10 6.34
N SER A 96 13.66 -0.10 6.76
CA SER A 96 15.01 -0.34 7.30
C SER A 96 16.08 -0.58 6.23
N GLU A 97 15.68 -0.88 4.99
CA GLU A 97 16.59 -1.31 3.94
C GLU A 97 17.38 -0.11 3.37
N PRO A 98 18.72 -0.11 3.48
CA PRO A 98 19.54 1.04 3.10
C PRO A 98 19.52 1.28 1.59
N GLY A 99 19.08 2.48 1.22
CA GLY A 99 19.08 2.98 -0.16
C GLY A 99 17.77 2.81 -0.89
N LEU A 100 16.79 2.05 -0.36
CA LEU A 100 15.44 2.11 -0.89
C LEU A 100 14.83 3.49 -0.60
N PRO A 101 13.96 3.99 -1.48
CA PRO A 101 13.22 5.23 -1.24
C PRO A 101 12.40 5.10 0.04
N LYS A 102 12.36 6.12 0.88
CA LYS A 102 11.53 6.09 2.09
C LYS A 102 10.07 6.28 1.68
N LEU A 103 9.19 5.33 1.99
CA LEU A 103 7.77 5.41 1.61
C LEU A 103 7.04 6.61 2.21
N GLY A 104 7.55 7.19 3.29
CA GLY A 104 7.05 8.46 3.83
C GLY A 104 7.16 9.65 2.86
N GLU A 105 8.05 9.56 1.87
CA GLU A 105 8.24 10.59 0.82
C GLU A 105 7.32 10.35 -0.40
N PHE A 106 6.70 9.18 -0.51
CA PHE A 106 5.87 8.76 -1.65
C PHE A 106 4.47 8.34 -1.16
N SER A 107 3.71 9.26 -0.55
CA SER A 107 2.29 8.99 -0.28
C SER A 107 1.47 9.08 -1.57
N VAL A 108 0.51 8.17 -1.73
CA VAL A 108 -0.35 7.97 -2.91
C VAL A 108 -1.01 9.29 -3.35
N GLY A 109 -0.46 9.94 -4.38
CA GLY A 109 -0.96 11.19 -4.94
C GLY A 109 -1.51 11.07 -6.37
N ALA A 110 -1.90 9.88 -6.83
CA ALA A 110 -2.20 9.66 -8.26
C ALA A 110 -3.40 8.75 -8.56
N LEU A 111 -4.48 8.84 -7.79
CA LEU A 111 -5.78 8.30 -8.23
C LEU A 111 -6.84 9.40 -8.21
N ALA A 112 -7.05 9.92 -9.42
CA ALA A 112 -8.22 10.61 -9.97
C ALA A 112 -9.36 11.03 -9.01
N GLY A 113 -9.55 12.34 -8.89
CA GLY A 113 -10.78 12.97 -8.43
C GLY A 113 -10.54 14.43 -8.09
N THR A 114 -11.40 15.33 -8.55
CA THR A 114 -11.40 16.74 -8.11
C THR A 114 -11.85 16.80 -6.63
N GLU A 115 -10.93 16.72 -5.67
CA GLU A 115 -11.25 16.37 -4.27
C GLU A 115 -10.61 17.30 -3.21
N MET A 116 -10.89 18.60 -3.27
CA MET A 116 -10.76 19.41 -2.03
C MET A 116 -11.81 19.00 -0.96
N ASP A 117 -12.81 18.20 -1.34
CA ASP A 117 -14.00 17.84 -0.57
C ASP A 117 -14.18 16.33 -0.29
N ASP A 118 -13.11 15.51 -0.26
CA ASP A 118 -13.22 14.11 0.20
C ASP A 118 -12.87 13.96 1.71
N PRO A 119 -13.86 14.10 2.62
CA PRO A 119 -13.64 13.93 4.05
C PRO A 119 -13.33 12.48 4.44
N ASP A 120 -13.92 11.51 3.73
CA ASP A 120 -13.73 10.08 3.99
C ASP A 120 -12.31 9.66 3.60
N GLY A 121 -11.81 10.09 2.44
CA GLY A 121 -10.43 9.87 2.00
C GLY A 121 -9.41 10.53 2.92
N CYS A 122 -9.70 11.75 3.42
CA CYS A 122 -8.85 12.44 4.38
C CYS A 122 -8.69 11.64 5.68
N LEU A 123 -9.80 11.12 6.21
CA LEU A 123 -9.77 10.30 7.42
C LEU A 123 -9.08 8.96 7.16
N ALA A 124 -9.38 8.31 6.04
CA ALA A 124 -8.77 7.04 5.68
C ALA A 124 -7.26 7.15 5.48
N HIS A 125 -6.77 8.27 4.93
CA HIS A 125 -5.35 8.58 4.85
C HIS A 125 -4.72 8.65 6.24
N LEU A 126 -5.29 9.45 7.15
CA LEU A 126 -4.81 9.58 8.52
C LEU A 126 -4.73 8.23 9.23
N LEU A 127 -5.76 7.40 9.09
CA LEU A 127 -5.82 6.06 9.70
C LEU A 127 -4.72 5.13 9.17
N ARG A 128 -4.32 5.27 7.91
CA ARG A 128 -3.25 4.48 7.28
C ARG A 128 -1.83 5.01 7.56
N CYS A 129 -1.69 6.22 8.10
CA CYS A 129 -0.37 6.78 8.41
C CYS A 129 0.37 5.92 9.44
N ALA A 130 1.67 5.77 9.23
CA ALA A 130 2.55 5.07 10.17
C ALA A 130 2.89 5.99 11.33
N CYS A 131 2.68 5.53 12.56
CA CYS A 131 2.91 6.31 13.79
C CYS A 131 4.23 5.96 14.49
N GLY A 132 5.12 5.23 13.82
CA GLY A 132 6.33 4.64 14.41
C GLY A 132 6.07 3.26 15.04
N ASN A 133 7.15 2.54 15.37
CA ASN A 133 7.13 1.19 15.96
C ASN A 133 6.39 0.11 15.16
N GLY A 134 6.17 0.33 13.85
CA GLY A 134 5.47 -0.60 12.96
C GLY A 134 3.94 -0.56 13.06
N GLN A 135 3.37 0.39 13.80
CA GLN A 135 1.92 0.53 13.93
C GLN A 135 1.36 1.60 12.99
N SER A 136 0.10 1.44 12.61
CA SER A 136 -0.69 2.50 11.96
C SER A 136 -1.47 3.29 13.00
N VAL A 137 -1.86 4.52 12.65
CA VAL A 137 -2.77 5.34 13.45
C VAL A 137 -4.08 4.58 13.72
N ALA A 138 -4.58 3.82 12.74
CA ALA A 138 -5.74 2.94 12.90
C ALA A 138 -5.54 1.90 14.02
N SER A 139 -4.40 1.21 14.03
CA SER A 139 -4.08 0.19 15.02
C SER A 139 -3.99 0.80 16.43
N VAL A 140 -3.35 1.96 16.57
CA VAL A 140 -3.23 2.67 17.85
C VAL A 140 -4.58 3.17 18.34
N LEU A 141 -5.41 3.72 17.45
CA LEU A 141 -6.77 4.15 17.79
C LEU A 141 -7.64 2.98 18.19
N ARG A 142 -7.65 1.87 17.44
CA ARG A 142 -8.42 0.66 17.78
C ARG A 142 -8.07 0.17 19.19
N LEU A 143 -6.78 0.10 19.51
CA LEU A 143 -6.33 -0.32 20.83
C LEU A 143 -6.72 0.68 21.91
N ALA A 144 -6.52 1.98 21.69
CA ALA A 144 -6.87 3.04 22.63
C ALA A 144 -8.39 3.18 22.87
N LEU A 145 -9.21 2.79 21.90
CA LEU A 145 -10.66 2.77 22.03
C LEU A 145 -11.17 1.57 22.84
N GLN A 146 -10.41 0.48 22.89
CA GLN A 146 -10.73 -0.73 23.65
C GLN A 146 -10.12 -0.70 25.06
N ASP A 147 -8.90 -0.19 25.19
CA ASP A 147 -8.13 -0.11 26.43
C ASP A 147 -7.60 1.32 26.64
N GLY A 148 -8.05 1.97 27.71
CA GLY A 148 -7.64 3.33 28.05
C GLY A 148 -6.14 3.46 28.36
N ALA A 149 -5.45 2.37 28.70
CA ALA A 149 -4.00 2.38 28.92
C ALA A 149 -3.21 2.62 27.61
N ALA A 150 -3.75 2.19 26.46
CA ALA A 150 -3.12 2.40 25.16
C ALA A 150 -3.31 3.83 24.61
N ALA A 151 -4.17 4.65 25.24
CA ALA A 151 -4.40 6.04 24.87
C ALA A 151 -3.21 6.96 25.18
N VAL A 152 -2.22 6.50 25.95
CA VAL A 152 -1.03 7.28 26.36
C VAL A 152 -0.19 7.76 25.17
N ASN A 153 -0.21 7.01 24.06
CA ASN A 153 0.57 7.35 22.85
C ASN A 153 -0.19 8.27 21.88
N LEU A 154 -1.51 8.41 22.02
CA LEU A 154 -2.32 9.23 21.10
C LEU A 154 -1.90 10.72 21.07
N PRO A 155 -1.55 11.36 22.20
CA PRO A 155 -1.13 12.76 22.18
C PRO A 155 0.14 13.01 21.37
N GLN A 156 1.03 12.00 21.22
CA GLN A 156 2.24 12.10 20.39
C GLN A 156 1.92 12.12 18.89
N LEU A 157 0.69 11.74 18.52
CA LEU A 157 0.18 11.77 17.15
C LEU A 157 -0.74 12.96 16.90
N GLY A 158 -0.90 13.86 17.89
CA GLY A 158 -1.88 14.93 17.82
C GLY A 158 -3.33 14.44 17.95
N LEU A 159 -3.54 13.25 18.53
CA LEU A 159 -4.85 12.61 18.69
C LEU A 159 -5.22 12.48 20.17
N LEU A 160 -6.51 12.44 20.47
CA LEU A 160 -7.00 12.15 21.81
C LEU A 160 -8.35 11.45 21.76
N ALA A 161 -8.44 10.26 22.35
CA ALA A 161 -9.71 9.54 22.50
C ALA A 161 -10.44 10.04 23.76
N ASP A 162 -11.75 10.24 23.68
CA ASP A 162 -12.61 10.74 24.75
C ASP A 162 -12.08 12.02 25.44
N PRO A 163 -11.93 13.14 24.70
CA PRO A 163 -11.55 14.41 25.31
C PRO A 163 -12.54 14.83 26.41
N VAL A 164 -12.03 15.52 27.43
CA VAL A 164 -12.83 16.03 28.56
C VAL A 164 -14.00 16.88 28.02
N GLY A 165 -15.23 16.52 28.38
CA GLY A 165 -16.45 17.17 27.90
C GLY A 165 -17.02 16.64 26.58
N HIS A 166 -16.33 15.71 25.92
CA HIS A 166 -16.71 15.16 24.61
C HIS A 166 -16.53 13.64 24.54
N LYS A 167 -17.19 12.92 25.46
CA LYS A 167 -17.20 11.44 25.50
C LYS A 167 -17.78 10.87 24.20
N GLY A 168 -17.20 9.78 23.71
CA GLY A 168 -17.61 9.11 22.47
C GLY A 168 -17.02 9.73 21.20
N ARG A 169 -16.01 10.61 21.33
CA ARG A 169 -15.36 11.31 20.21
C ARG A 169 -13.84 11.16 20.28
N VAL A 170 -13.19 11.35 19.14
CA VAL A 170 -11.74 11.46 19.01
C VAL A 170 -11.43 12.88 18.55
N ALA A 171 -10.58 13.58 19.30
CA ALA A 171 -10.04 14.87 18.91
C ALA A 171 -8.82 14.66 18.01
N ILE A 172 -8.81 15.37 16.89
CA ILE A 172 -7.69 15.44 15.94
C ILE A 172 -7.17 16.88 15.96
N ALA A 173 -5.88 17.08 16.27
CA ALA A 173 -5.29 18.41 16.35
C ALA A 173 -5.28 19.15 14.99
N SER A 174 -5.56 20.46 15.03
CA SER A 174 -5.47 21.31 13.83
C SER A 174 -4.03 21.66 13.45
N SER A 175 -3.09 21.51 14.38
CA SER A 175 -1.65 21.65 14.15
C SER A 175 -0.90 20.73 15.10
N HIS A 176 -0.07 19.86 14.53
CA HIS A 176 0.78 18.93 15.25
C HIS A 176 1.89 18.46 14.29
N PRO A 177 3.17 18.36 14.71
CA PRO A 177 4.27 17.98 13.83
C PRO A 177 4.04 16.66 13.06
N PHE A 178 3.47 15.66 13.75
CA PHE A 178 3.08 14.40 13.10
C PHE A 178 2.02 14.58 12.01
N LEU A 179 0.96 15.35 12.27
CA LEU A 179 -0.14 15.55 11.32
C LEU A 179 0.33 16.41 10.13
N GLU A 180 1.13 17.44 10.40
CA GLU A 180 1.77 18.26 9.36
C GLU A 180 2.63 17.39 8.45
N ALA A 181 3.47 16.51 9.00
CA ALA A 181 4.26 15.58 8.20
C ALA A 181 3.39 14.54 7.46
N ALA A 182 2.34 14.03 8.10
CA ALA A 182 1.45 13.02 7.53
C ALA A 182 0.63 13.54 6.33
N PHE A 183 0.24 14.82 6.37
CA PHE A 183 -0.57 15.45 5.33
C PHE A 183 0.25 16.32 4.35
N ALA A 184 1.50 16.67 4.65
CA ALA A 184 2.38 17.44 3.76
C ALA A 184 2.45 16.92 2.31
N PRO A 185 2.54 15.60 2.05
CA PRO A 185 2.58 15.08 0.69
C PRO A 185 1.19 14.89 0.04
N THR A 186 0.11 15.37 0.69
CA THR A 186 -1.27 15.16 0.25
C THR A 186 -1.95 16.46 -0.14
N GLN A 187 -3.09 16.34 -0.84
CA GLN A 187 -3.96 17.48 -1.15
C GLN A 187 -4.53 18.19 0.09
N TRP A 188 -4.49 17.54 1.27
CA TRP A 188 -4.97 18.10 2.53
C TRP A 188 -3.87 18.81 3.33
N ALA A 189 -2.68 19.04 2.77
CA ALA A 189 -1.60 19.77 3.44
C ALA A 189 -2.09 21.14 3.95
N GLY A 190 -2.07 21.35 5.27
CA GLY A 190 -2.57 22.56 5.94
C GLY A 190 -4.10 22.72 5.96
N LEU A 191 -4.83 21.84 5.26
CA LEU A 191 -6.28 21.91 5.04
C LEU A 191 -7.04 20.70 5.60
N TRP A 192 -6.37 19.68 6.14
CA TRP A 192 -7.00 18.47 6.68
C TRP A 192 -8.08 18.77 7.71
N ARG A 193 -7.94 19.85 8.49
CA ARG A 193 -8.96 20.28 9.45
C ARG A 193 -10.29 20.63 8.77
N ILE A 194 -10.24 21.21 7.56
CA ILE A 194 -11.41 21.61 6.78
C ILE A 194 -12.09 20.36 6.24
N ALA A 195 -11.33 19.45 5.65
CA ALA A 195 -11.85 18.17 5.16
C ALA A 195 -12.47 17.34 6.29
N LEU A 196 -11.78 17.17 7.43
CA LEU A 196 -12.30 16.42 8.57
C LEU A 196 -13.55 17.06 9.21
N MET A 197 -13.73 18.38 9.07
CA MET A 197 -14.94 19.06 9.56
C MET A 197 -16.19 18.75 8.71
N GLN A 198 -16.01 18.28 7.47
CA GLN A 198 -17.13 17.85 6.61
C GLN A 198 -17.61 16.43 6.92
N LEU A 199 -16.96 15.70 7.84
CA LEU A 199 -17.39 14.38 8.27
C LEU A 199 -18.74 14.44 9.02
N PRO A 200 -19.57 13.38 8.95
CA PRO A 200 -20.84 13.33 9.66
C PRO A 200 -20.67 13.53 11.17
N ASP A 201 -21.42 14.49 11.73
CA ASP A 201 -21.37 14.90 13.14
C ASP A 201 -19.99 15.37 13.66
N ALA A 202 -19.06 15.73 12.78
CA ALA A 202 -17.81 16.38 13.20
C ALA A 202 -18.09 17.75 13.81
N LYS A 203 -17.33 18.11 14.85
CA LYS A 203 -17.46 19.41 15.53
C LYS A 203 -16.09 20.04 15.74
N SER A 204 -16.00 21.36 15.64
CA SER A 204 -14.82 22.08 16.11
C SER A 204 -14.85 22.15 17.63
N GLY A 205 -13.69 22.02 18.26
CA GLY A 205 -13.55 22.20 19.70
C GLY A 205 -12.12 22.53 20.09
N THR A 206 -11.85 22.48 21.38
CA THR A 206 -10.49 22.57 21.92
C THR A 206 -10.24 21.38 22.82
N ALA A 207 -9.02 20.84 22.77
CA ALA A 207 -8.61 19.77 23.66
C ALA A 207 -7.17 19.95 24.12
N LYS A 208 -6.88 19.44 25.33
CA LYS A 208 -5.53 19.47 25.89
C LYS A 208 -4.75 18.27 25.37
N ILE A 209 -3.86 18.49 24.41
CA ILE A 209 -3.02 17.46 23.77
C ILE A 209 -1.57 17.78 24.09
N GLY A 210 -0.83 16.83 24.68
CA GLY A 210 0.59 17.03 25.03
C GLY A 210 0.84 18.20 25.99
N GLY A 211 -0.13 18.50 26.87
CA GLY A 211 -0.06 19.61 27.83
C GLY A 211 -0.49 20.98 27.28
N LYS A 212 -0.68 21.14 25.97
CA LYS A 212 -1.15 22.38 25.33
C LYS A 212 -2.62 22.28 24.94
N THR A 213 -3.37 23.37 25.11
CA THR A 213 -4.74 23.47 24.58
C THR A 213 -4.67 23.85 23.11
N LEU A 214 -5.10 22.93 22.24
CA LEU A 214 -5.06 23.12 20.80
C LEU A 214 -6.50 23.13 20.23
N PRO A 215 -6.73 23.85 19.12
CA PRO A 215 -7.95 23.69 18.34
C PRO A 215 -7.97 22.29 17.72
N VAL A 216 -9.09 21.60 17.84
CA VAL A 216 -9.24 20.21 17.38
C VAL A 216 -10.53 20.00 16.59
N THR A 217 -10.50 19.05 15.67
CA THR A 217 -11.68 18.50 15.02
C THR A 217 -12.13 17.26 15.80
N LEU A 218 -13.34 17.29 16.34
CA LEU A 218 -13.94 16.23 17.14
C LEU A 218 -14.76 15.30 16.25
N VAL A 219 -14.18 14.16 15.89
CA VAL A 219 -14.83 13.14 15.06
C VAL A 219 -15.50 12.09 15.95
N PRO A 220 -16.75 11.69 15.72
CA PRO A 220 -17.41 10.63 16.48
C PRO A 220 -16.67 9.29 16.36
N LYS A 221 -16.61 8.53 17.46
CA LYS A 221 -16.03 7.18 17.46
C LYS A 221 -16.69 6.25 16.45
N ARG A 222 -18.01 6.37 16.26
CA ARG A 222 -18.75 5.56 15.27
C ARG A 222 -18.17 5.70 13.86
N VAL A 223 -17.90 6.94 13.44
CA VAL A 223 -17.37 7.25 12.10
C VAL A 223 -15.97 6.67 11.92
N ILE A 224 -15.16 6.67 12.97
CA ILE A 224 -13.82 6.09 12.95
C ILE A 224 -13.90 4.55 12.95
N LEU A 225 -14.73 3.95 13.80
CA LEU A 225 -14.92 2.50 13.89
C LEU A 225 -15.47 1.90 12.60
N ASP A 226 -16.34 2.61 11.87
CA ASP A 226 -16.87 2.20 10.56
C ASP A 226 -15.79 2.18 9.45
N ARG A 227 -14.57 2.62 9.75
CA ARG A 227 -13.45 2.77 8.80
C ARG A 227 -12.15 2.10 9.29
N LEU A 228 -12.18 1.47 10.46
CA LEU A 228 -11.05 0.71 11.06
C LEU A 228 -11.11 -0.75 10.64
#